data_AF-X1J0G5-F1
#
_entry.id   AF-X1J0G5-F1
#
_cell.length_a   1.000
_cell.length_b   1.000
_cell.length_c   1.000
_cell.angle_alpha   90.00
_cell.angle_beta   90.00
_cell.angle_gamma   90.00
#
_symmetry.space_group_name_H-M   'P 1'
#
loop_
_entity.id
_entity.type
_entity.pdbx_description
1 polymer ?
#
loop_
_entity_poly.entity_id
_entity_poly.type
_entity_poly.pdbx_seq_one_letter_code
_entity_poly.pdbx_strand_id
1 'polypeptide(L)'
;GFGLPPLEALYCMTPVIVFDIPQMRWLLQEDAYYFSTVEGLAQTIVHVFQNPSEAQVKAVHGADRIRKSLTWERAAERLWGHIHQTHKEFWAQVVRRDPSRYAEVYDQEHKRNWAYSVDRFDPTWARHWRAQTFIDLLRKYNVENVLDVGCGTVYPTIFARAGLVVSALDISPECIRQVDEVAEKWGVKDKVHSAVGNAQDLRFYKDNEFDAVIQGELWEHILDPEKAISEGLRV
;
A
#
# COMPACT_ATOMS: atom_id res chain seq x y z
N GLY A 1 -1.66 31.48 9.48
CA GLY A 1 -1.14 30.61 8.41
C GLY A 1 -0.89 29.21 8.95
N PHE A 2 -0.85 28.19 8.09
CA PHE A 2 -0.76 26.77 8.46
C PHE A 2 0.60 26.31 9.04
N GLY A 3 1.45 27.24 9.49
CA GLY A 3 2.74 26.92 10.10
C GLY A 3 3.83 26.42 9.14
N LEU A 4 3.69 26.64 7.83
CA LEU A 4 4.74 26.28 6.85
C LEU A 4 6.05 27.06 7.03
N PRO A 5 6.05 28.39 7.21
CA PRO A 5 7.32 29.13 7.35
C PRO A 5 8.24 28.64 8.49
N PRO A 6 7.75 28.35 9.71
CA PRO A 6 8.62 27.81 10.74
C PRO A 6 9.11 26.38 10.45
N LEU A 7 8.33 25.55 9.72
CA LEU A 7 8.80 24.23 9.28
C LEU A 7 9.92 24.36 8.23
N GLU A 8 9.78 25.27 7.27
CA GLU A 8 10.80 25.54 6.26
C GLU A 8 12.09 26.05 6.90
N ALA A 9 11.97 26.95 7.88
CA ALA A 9 13.12 27.44 8.65
C ALA A 9 13.84 26.28 9.37
N LEU A 10 13.10 25.42 10.08
CA LEU A 10 13.69 24.23 10.72
C LEU A 10 14.28 23.25 9.71
N TYR A 11 13.64 23.05 8.55
CA TYR A 11 14.19 22.21 7.48
C TYR A 11 15.56 22.71 6.99
N CYS A 12 15.75 24.03 6.96
CA CYS A 12 17.01 24.71 6.68
C CYS A 12 17.96 24.78 7.90
N MET A 13 17.62 24.16 9.03
CA MET A 13 18.37 24.19 10.29
C MET A 13 18.52 25.59 10.88
N THR A 14 17.51 26.44 10.67
CA THR A 14 17.45 27.79 11.21
C THR A 14 16.65 27.79 12.53
N PRO A 15 17.17 28.38 13.62
CA PRO A 15 16.41 28.54 14.87
C PRO A 15 15.10 29.29 14.66
N VAL A 16 14.03 28.82 15.29
CA VAL A 16 12.68 29.35 15.13
C VAL A 16 12.15 29.93 16.43
N ILE A 17 11.62 31.15 16.36
CA ILE A 17 10.91 31.84 17.44
C ILE A 17 9.47 32.07 16.95
N VAL A 18 8.48 31.61 17.71
CA VAL A 18 7.06 31.69 17.33
C VAL A 18 6.18 32.14 18.49
N PHE A 19 5.05 32.78 18.15
CA PHE A 19 4.05 33.14 19.13
C PHE A 19 3.42 31.88 19.73
N ASP A 20 3.22 31.89 21.04
CA ASP A 20 2.75 30.73 21.80
C ASP A 20 1.24 30.53 21.63
N ILE A 21 0.89 29.68 20.66
CA ILE A 21 -0.48 29.25 20.39
C ILE A 21 -0.55 27.74 20.29
N PRO A 22 -1.71 27.12 20.59
CA PRO A 22 -1.88 25.67 20.55
C PRO A 22 -1.43 25.02 19.25
N GLN A 23 -1.67 25.67 18.11
CA GLN A 23 -1.29 25.17 16.79
C GLN A 23 0.24 25.09 16.62
N MET A 24 0.99 26.08 17.13
CA MET A 24 2.45 26.10 17.05
C MET A 24 3.09 25.11 18.03
N ARG A 25 2.46 24.88 19.18
CA ARG A 25 2.91 23.84 20.12
C ARG A 25 2.71 22.45 19.54
N TRP A 26 1.55 22.18 18.95
CA TRP A 26 1.29 20.91 18.29
C TRP A 26 2.26 20.66 17.12
N LEU A 27 2.49 21.69 16.30
CA LEU A 27 3.28 21.56 15.09
C LEU A 27 4.79 21.49 15.35
N LEU A 28 5.31 22.38 16.18
CA LEU A 28 6.76 22.57 16.35
C LEU A 28 7.29 21.84 17.59
N GLN A 29 6.45 21.56 18.59
CA GLN A 29 6.81 20.86 19.84
C GLN A 29 8.06 21.50 20.49
N GLU A 30 9.05 20.74 20.92
CA GLU A 30 10.28 21.29 21.51
C GLU A 30 11.26 21.96 20.51
N ASP A 31 10.97 21.99 19.21
CA ASP A 31 11.91 22.46 18.18
C ASP A 31 11.96 23.98 18.00
N ALA A 32 11.07 24.71 18.68
CA ALA A 32 11.01 26.17 18.59
C ALA A 32 11.06 26.82 19.98
N TYR A 33 11.38 28.11 19.97
CA TYR A 33 11.21 28.98 21.12
C TYR A 33 9.85 29.67 21.05
N TYR A 34 9.18 29.78 22.20
CA TYR A 34 7.82 30.29 22.30
C TYR A 34 7.79 31.57 23.12
N PHE A 35 7.01 32.55 22.67
CA PHE A 35 6.78 33.80 23.38
C PHE A 35 5.30 34.21 23.36
N SER A 36 4.86 34.98 24.36
CA SER A 36 3.47 35.45 24.46
C SER A 36 3.31 36.96 24.57
N THR A 37 4.41 37.71 24.73
CA THR A 37 4.42 39.18 24.86
C THR A 37 5.56 39.79 24.04
N VAL A 38 5.52 41.10 23.81
CA VAL A 38 6.56 41.84 23.08
C VAL A 38 7.89 41.78 23.83
N GLU A 39 7.85 41.90 25.15
CA GLU A 39 9.02 41.78 26.02
C GLU A 39 9.59 40.36 25.96
N GLY A 40 8.72 39.35 25.97
CA GLY A 40 9.11 37.95 25.82
C GLY A 40 9.78 37.66 24.48
N LEU A 41 9.28 38.25 23.38
CA LEU A 41 9.92 38.17 22.07
C LEU A 41 11.35 38.74 22.12
N ALA A 42 11.51 39.95 22.65
CA ALA A 42 12.82 40.60 22.74
C ALA A 42 13.81 39.76 23.57
N GLN A 43 13.37 39.24 24.73
CA GLN A 43 14.17 38.36 25.58
C GLN A 43 14.57 37.07 24.86
N THR A 44 13.65 36.48 24.10
CA THR A 44 13.90 35.23 23.37
C THR A 44 14.90 35.45 22.23
N ILE A 45 14.79 36.58 21.51
CA ILE A 45 15.77 36.97 20.49
C ILE A 45 17.17 37.07 21.12
N VAL A 46 17.30 37.82 22.23
CA VAL A 46 18.58 37.97 22.94
C VAL A 46 19.12 36.61 23.39
N HIS A 47 18.27 35.75 23.95
CA HIS A 47 18.67 34.42 24.40
C HIS A 47 19.23 33.55 23.26
N VAL A 48 18.57 33.53 22.10
CA VAL A 48 19.04 32.76 20.92
C VAL A 48 20.41 33.25 20.44
N PHE A 49 20.65 34.57 20.41
CA PHE A 49 21.95 35.13 20.04
C PHE A 49 23.05 34.86 21.07
N GLN A 50 22.70 34.80 22.36
CA GLN A 50 23.65 34.51 23.44
C GLN A 50 23.97 33.02 23.58
N ASN A 51 23.09 32.13 23.11
CA ASN A 51 23.21 30.68 23.24
C ASN A 51 23.19 29.97 21.87
N PRO A 52 24.12 30.29 20.95
CA PRO A 52 24.07 29.79 19.57
C PRO A 52 24.17 28.26 19.47
N SER A 53 24.93 27.61 20.35
CA SER A 53 25.03 26.15 20.38
C SER A 53 23.71 25.47 20.74
N GLU A 54 22.98 26.02 21.71
CA GLU A 54 21.66 25.51 22.11
C GLU A 54 20.65 25.70 20.97
N ALA A 55 20.61 26.90 20.40
CA ALA A 55 19.74 27.23 19.29
C ALA A 55 19.99 26.32 18.07
N GLN A 56 21.26 26.03 17.78
CA GLN A 56 21.64 25.13 16.70
C GLN A 56 21.22 23.68 16.98
N VAL A 57 21.43 23.18 18.21
CA VAL A 57 21.00 21.83 18.60
C VAL A 57 19.49 21.68 18.40
N LYS A 58 18.72 22.68 18.85
CA LYS A 58 17.27 22.69 18.68
C LYS A 58 16.85 22.72 17.21
N ALA A 59 17.49 23.55 16.39
CA ALA A 59 17.20 23.64 14.97
C ALA A 59 17.55 22.36 14.20
N VAL A 60 18.66 21.69 14.54
CA VAL A 60 19.06 20.39 13.96
C VAL A 60 18.08 19.30 14.34
N HIS A 61 17.66 19.25 15.62
CA HIS A 61 16.65 18.31 16.08
C HIS A 61 15.34 18.46 15.27
N GLY A 62 14.88 19.70 15.08
CA GLY A 62 13.69 19.96 14.27
C GLY A 62 13.85 19.63 12.80
N ALA A 63 15.01 19.93 12.21
CA ALA A 63 15.32 19.55 10.84
C ALA A 63 15.21 18.03 10.62
N ASP A 64 15.81 17.26 11.53
CA ASP A 64 15.79 15.79 11.49
C ASP A 64 14.38 15.23 11.65
N ARG A 65 13.59 15.78 12.59
CA ARG A 65 12.20 15.38 12.77
C ARG A 65 11.39 15.65 11.51
N ILE A 66 11.47 16.86 10.95
CA ILE A 66 10.70 17.26 9.76
C ILE A 66 11.05 16.37 8.56
N ARG A 67 12.35 16.18 8.28
CA ARG A 67 12.82 15.32 7.17
C ARG A 67 12.34 13.88 7.28
N LYS A 68 12.21 13.36 8.50
CA LYS A 68 11.73 11.99 8.75
C LYS A 68 10.21 11.88 8.73
N SER A 69 9.49 12.92 9.15
CA SER A 69 8.06 12.80 9.48
C SER A 69 7.11 13.54 8.56
N LEU A 70 7.55 14.61 7.90
CA LEU A 70 6.75 15.50 7.07
C LEU A 70 7.23 15.44 5.62
N THR A 71 7.12 14.25 5.00
CA THR A 71 7.45 14.04 3.59
C THR A 71 6.19 13.88 2.74
N TRP A 72 6.31 14.17 1.45
CA TRP A 72 5.22 13.94 0.49
C TRP A 72 4.83 12.47 0.42
N GLU A 73 5.81 11.57 0.50
CA GLU A 73 5.61 10.12 0.47
C GLU A 73 4.74 9.68 1.65
N ARG A 74 5.06 10.11 2.88
CA ARG A 74 4.27 9.76 4.07
C ARG A 74 2.87 10.38 4.05
N ALA A 75 2.74 11.60 3.54
CA ALA A 75 1.43 12.22 3.37
C ALA A 75 0.58 11.44 2.36
N ALA A 76 1.18 11.03 1.24
CA ALA A 76 0.54 10.21 0.22
C ALA A 76 0.17 8.82 0.76
N GLU A 77 1.06 8.16 1.49
CA GLU A 77 0.80 6.85 2.13
C GLU A 77 -0.37 6.92 3.12
N ARG A 78 -0.44 7.96 3.96
CA ARG A 78 -1.55 8.16 4.91
C ARG A 78 -2.87 8.41 4.20
N LEU A 79 -2.86 9.31 3.21
CA LEU A 79 -4.04 9.60 2.40
C LEU A 79 -4.52 8.34 1.67
N TRP A 80 -3.59 7.61 1.07
CA TRP A 80 -3.85 6.34 0.41
C TRP A 80 -4.46 5.32 1.36
N GLY A 81 -3.91 5.16 2.57
CA GLY A 81 -4.47 4.27 3.59
C GLY A 81 -5.93 4.57 3.93
N HIS A 82 -6.27 5.85 4.09
CA HIS A 82 -7.65 6.26 4.36
C HIS A 82 -8.58 6.06 3.16
N ILE A 83 -8.13 6.40 1.94
CA ILE A 83 -8.91 6.19 0.72
C ILE A 83 -9.15 4.69 0.54
N HIS A 84 -8.12 3.87 0.69
CA HIS A 84 -8.19 2.42 0.55
C HIS A 84 -9.13 1.79 1.57
N GLN A 85 -9.07 2.20 2.84
CA GLN A 85 -9.99 1.73 3.87
C GLN A 85 -11.45 2.09 3.55
N THR A 86 -11.70 3.35 3.19
CA THR A 86 -13.04 3.82 2.82
C THR A 86 -13.58 3.05 1.60
N HIS A 87 -12.71 2.78 0.64
CA HIS A 87 -13.04 2.00 -0.56
C HIS A 87 -13.38 0.55 -0.19
N LYS A 88 -12.59 -0.10 0.69
CA LYS A 88 -12.89 -1.45 1.20
C LYS A 88 -14.26 -1.51 1.90
N GLU A 89 -14.56 -0.55 2.76
CA GLU A 89 -15.84 -0.48 3.48
C GLU A 89 -17.03 -0.26 2.54
N PHE A 90 -16.87 0.62 1.55
CA PHE A 90 -17.87 0.85 0.52
C PHE A 90 -18.15 -0.45 -0.26
N TRP A 91 -17.11 -1.15 -0.69
CA TRP A 91 -17.27 -2.41 -1.41
C TRP A 91 -17.96 -3.48 -0.58
N ALA A 92 -17.56 -3.66 0.67
CA ALA A 92 -18.22 -4.61 1.57
C ALA A 92 -19.74 -4.34 1.67
N GLN A 93 -20.19 -3.08 1.61
CA GLN A 93 -21.60 -2.74 1.58
C GLN A 93 -22.28 -3.01 0.23
N VAL A 94 -21.60 -2.74 -0.88
CA VAL A 94 -22.13 -3.02 -2.23
C VAL A 94 -22.30 -4.53 -2.44
N VAL A 95 -21.29 -5.33 -2.07
CA VAL A 95 -21.33 -6.80 -2.18
C VAL A 95 -22.45 -7.40 -1.33
N ARG A 96 -22.68 -6.87 -0.13
CA ARG A 96 -23.78 -7.34 0.73
C ARG A 96 -25.17 -7.10 0.15
N ARG A 97 -25.34 -6.12 -0.75
CA ARG A 97 -26.66 -5.75 -1.30
C ARG A 97 -27.10 -6.61 -2.48
N ASP A 98 -26.17 -7.00 -3.34
CA ASP A 98 -26.48 -7.86 -4.50
C ASP A 98 -25.25 -8.67 -4.95
N PRO A 99 -25.07 -9.88 -4.39
CA PRO A 99 -23.96 -10.77 -4.73
C PRO A 99 -23.90 -11.16 -6.21
N SER A 100 -25.05 -11.15 -6.91
CA SER A 100 -25.13 -11.60 -8.31
C SER A 100 -24.46 -10.62 -9.27
N ARG A 101 -24.32 -9.36 -8.87
CA ARG A 101 -23.67 -8.30 -9.65
C ARG A 101 -22.19 -8.11 -9.32
N TYR A 102 -21.65 -8.90 -8.39
CA TYR A 102 -20.28 -8.74 -7.92
C TYR A 102 -19.26 -8.77 -9.07
N ALA A 103 -19.34 -9.77 -9.94
CA ALA A 103 -18.44 -9.90 -11.09
C ALA A 103 -18.57 -8.72 -12.08
N GLU A 104 -19.79 -8.25 -12.36
CA GLU A 104 -20.04 -7.13 -13.28
C GLU A 104 -19.40 -5.83 -12.77
N VAL A 105 -19.53 -5.56 -11.47
CA VAL A 105 -19.01 -4.34 -10.88
C VAL A 105 -17.48 -4.39 -10.75
N TYR A 106 -16.94 -5.55 -10.39
CA TYR A 106 -15.49 -5.76 -10.31
C TYR A 106 -14.82 -5.67 -11.69
N ASP A 107 -15.49 -6.15 -12.75
CA ASP A 107 -15.07 -5.97 -14.14
C ASP A 107 -14.96 -4.49 -14.53
N GLN A 108 -15.93 -3.65 -14.14
CA GLN A 108 -15.91 -2.23 -14.47
C GLN A 108 -14.77 -1.48 -13.77
N GLU A 109 -14.46 -1.84 -12.53
CA GLU A 109 -13.30 -1.33 -11.78
C GLU A 109 -11.98 -1.72 -12.48
N HIS A 110 -11.83 -2.99 -12.87
CA HIS A 110 -10.64 -3.46 -13.60
C HIS A 110 -10.44 -2.69 -14.91
N LYS A 111 -11.51 -2.42 -15.66
CA LYS A 111 -11.44 -1.59 -16.88
C LYS A 111 -10.97 -0.17 -16.60
N ARG A 112 -11.40 0.43 -15.48
CA ARG A 112 -11.00 1.79 -15.09
C ARG A 112 -9.55 1.87 -14.64
N ASN A 113 -9.10 0.88 -13.87
CA ASN A 113 -7.79 0.89 -13.24
C ASN A 113 -6.67 0.35 -14.15
N TRP A 114 -7.02 -0.34 -15.24
CA TRP A 114 -6.09 -0.98 -16.18
C TRP A 114 -4.94 -0.08 -16.63
N ALA A 115 -5.26 1.09 -17.20
CA ALA A 115 -4.26 2.00 -17.74
C ALA A 115 -3.27 2.51 -16.66
N TYR A 116 -3.75 2.68 -15.43
CA TYR A 116 -2.90 3.11 -14.31
C TYR A 116 -1.98 2.00 -13.80
N SER A 117 -2.47 0.76 -13.76
CA SER A 117 -1.75 -0.37 -13.18
C SER A 117 -0.64 -0.89 -14.10
N VAL A 118 -0.89 -1.00 -15.41
CA VAL A 118 0.03 -1.72 -16.33
C VAL A 118 1.21 -0.89 -16.81
N ASP A 119 1.00 0.41 -17.03
CA ASP A 119 2.06 1.29 -17.52
C ASP A 119 3.13 1.56 -16.46
N ARG A 120 2.78 1.37 -15.18
CA ARG A 120 3.69 1.55 -14.04
C ARG A 120 4.12 0.25 -13.38
N PHE A 121 3.59 -0.89 -13.85
CA PHE A 121 3.90 -2.19 -13.29
C PHE A 121 5.33 -2.60 -13.63
N ASP A 122 6.13 -2.82 -12.60
CA ASP A 122 7.44 -3.43 -12.66
C ASP A 122 7.34 -4.81 -11.97
N PRO A 123 7.50 -5.93 -12.70
CA PRO A 123 7.43 -7.26 -12.12
C PRO A 123 8.66 -7.58 -11.26
N THR A 124 9.65 -6.68 -11.17
CA THR A 124 10.68 -6.80 -10.15
C THR A 124 10.05 -6.53 -8.78
N TRP A 125 9.77 -7.59 -8.04
CA TRP A 125 9.25 -7.53 -6.67
C TRP A 125 10.20 -6.87 -5.67
N ALA A 126 11.37 -6.39 -6.12
CA ALA A 126 12.36 -5.66 -5.32
C ALA A 126 11.77 -4.43 -4.59
N ARG A 127 10.69 -3.84 -5.10
CA ARG A 127 10.00 -2.68 -4.48
C ARG A 127 8.70 -3.05 -3.76
N HIS A 128 8.31 -4.32 -3.77
CA HIS A 128 7.04 -4.79 -3.25
C HIS A 128 7.26 -5.76 -2.09
N TRP A 129 7.28 -5.25 -0.86
CA TRP A 129 7.53 -6.04 0.36
C TRP A 129 6.59 -7.26 0.50
N ARG A 130 5.33 -7.14 0.07
CA ARG A 130 4.36 -8.24 0.09
C ARG A 130 4.74 -9.35 -0.89
N ALA A 131 5.12 -8.98 -2.11
CA ALA A 131 5.58 -9.95 -3.11
C ALA A 131 6.88 -10.64 -2.67
N GLN A 132 7.82 -9.91 -2.04
CA GLN A 132 9.02 -10.51 -1.43
C GLN A 132 8.65 -11.56 -0.39
N THR A 133 7.73 -11.21 0.52
CA THR A 133 7.29 -12.11 1.58
C THR A 133 6.70 -13.40 1.02
N PHE A 134 5.82 -13.32 0.01
CA PHE A 134 5.29 -14.52 -0.66
C PHE A 134 6.41 -15.33 -1.31
N ILE A 135 7.25 -14.71 -2.13
CA ILE A 135 8.31 -15.43 -2.86
C ILE A 135 9.30 -16.11 -1.91
N ASP A 136 9.69 -15.46 -0.82
CA ASP A 136 10.60 -16.03 0.16
C ASP A 136 9.98 -17.25 0.86
N LEU A 137 8.68 -17.19 1.19
CA LEU A 137 7.96 -18.33 1.74
C LEU A 137 7.86 -19.48 0.73
N LEU A 138 7.41 -19.19 -0.50
CA LEU A 138 7.27 -20.21 -1.55
C LEU A 138 8.60 -20.91 -1.83
N ARG A 139 9.71 -20.16 -1.90
CA ARG A 139 11.07 -20.72 -2.04
C ARG A 139 11.48 -21.56 -0.85
N LYS A 140 11.21 -21.11 0.37
CA LYS A 140 11.54 -21.85 1.60
C LYS A 140 10.90 -23.24 1.61
N TYR A 141 9.71 -23.37 1.04
CA TYR A 141 8.97 -24.63 0.95
C TYR A 141 9.13 -25.36 -0.39
N ASN A 142 10.04 -24.90 -1.26
CA ASN A 142 10.30 -25.48 -2.59
C ASN A 142 9.03 -25.62 -3.46
N VAL A 143 8.16 -24.61 -3.41
CA VAL A 143 6.94 -24.56 -4.22
C VAL A 143 7.32 -24.35 -5.69
N GLU A 144 6.76 -25.17 -6.58
CA GLU A 144 6.92 -25.04 -8.04
C GLU A 144 5.61 -24.68 -8.73
N ASN A 145 4.49 -25.26 -8.29
CA ASN A 145 3.15 -25.06 -8.85
C ASN A 145 2.22 -24.41 -7.83
N VAL A 146 1.71 -23.21 -8.15
CA VAL A 146 0.89 -22.40 -7.23
C VAL A 146 -0.46 -22.03 -7.84
N LEU A 147 -1.51 -22.07 -7.03
CA LEU A 147 -2.81 -21.46 -7.35
C LEU A 147 -2.91 -20.09 -6.68
N ASP A 148 -3.12 -19.04 -7.46
CA ASP A 148 -3.41 -17.69 -7.01
C ASP A 148 -4.91 -17.42 -7.14
N VAL A 149 -5.64 -17.36 -6.02
CA VAL A 149 -7.09 -17.23 -5.96
C VAL A 149 -7.49 -15.79 -5.66
N GLY A 150 -8.31 -15.20 -6.52
CA GLY A 150 -8.51 -13.76 -6.54
C GLY A 150 -7.24 -13.04 -6.98
N CYS A 151 -6.63 -13.54 -8.05
CA CYS A 151 -5.24 -13.21 -8.41
C CYS A 151 -5.03 -11.72 -8.73
N GLY A 152 -6.10 -11.00 -9.08
CA GLY A 152 -5.97 -9.69 -9.69
C GLY A 152 -5.08 -9.75 -10.94
N THR A 153 -4.52 -8.62 -11.32
CA THR A 153 -3.91 -8.49 -12.64
C THR A 153 -2.41 -8.82 -12.69
N VAL A 154 -1.68 -8.55 -11.61
CA VAL A 154 -0.21 -8.44 -11.67
C VAL A 154 0.57 -9.53 -10.94
N TYR A 155 0.03 -10.09 -9.86
CA TYR A 155 0.71 -11.10 -9.05
C TYR A 155 1.04 -12.39 -9.82
N PRO A 156 0.18 -12.90 -10.72
CA PRO A 156 0.53 -14.06 -11.53
C PRO A 156 1.84 -13.90 -12.32
N THR A 157 2.04 -12.71 -12.90
CA THR A 157 3.28 -12.40 -13.63
C THR A 157 4.48 -12.30 -12.68
N ILE A 158 4.30 -11.73 -11.48
CA ILE A 158 5.36 -11.68 -10.46
C ILE A 158 5.82 -13.09 -10.09
N PHE A 159 4.89 -13.99 -9.77
CA PHE A 159 5.20 -15.37 -9.37
C PHE A 159 5.83 -16.15 -10.52
N ALA A 160 5.30 -16.02 -11.74
CA ALA A 160 5.89 -16.67 -12.92
C ALA A 160 7.33 -16.20 -13.19
N ARG A 161 7.60 -14.90 -13.05
CA ARG A 161 8.94 -14.31 -13.13
C ARG A 161 9.88 -14.78 -12.03
N ALA A 162 9.34 -15.17 -10.86
CA ALA A 162 10.10 -15.76 -9.77
C ALA A 162 10.47 -17.24 -10.00
N GLY A 163 9.92 -17.87 -11.05
CA GLY A 163 10.25 -19.22 -11.50
C GLY A 163 9.08 -20.20 -11.48
N LEU A 164 7.97 -19.84 -10.84
CA LEU A 164 6.83 -20.73 -10.58
C LEU A 164 5.96 -20.96 -11.82
N VAL A 165 5.23 -22.07 -11.82
CA VAL A 165 4.06 -22.30 -12.66
C VAL A 165 2.83 -21.82 -11.89
N VAL A 166 2.01 -20.98 -12.52
CA VAL A 166 0.94 -20.26 -11.83
C VAL A 166 -0.40 -20.57 -12.49
N SER A 167 -1.31 -21.14 -11.71
CA SER A 167 -2.75 -21.11 -12.02
C SER A 167 -3.34 -19.84 -11.42
N ALA A 168 -3.88 -18.97 -12.26
CA ALA A 168 -4.44 -17.68 -11.86
C ALA A 168 -5.96 -17.70 -11.99
N LEU A 169 -6.67 -17.56 -10.87
CA LEU A 169 -8.13 -17.60 -10.83
C LEU A 169 -8.71 -16.29 -10.30
N ASP A 170 -9.65 -15.71 -11.03
CA ASP A 170 -10.40 -14.53 -10.62
C ASP A 170 -11.85 -14.63 -11.09
N ILE A 171 -12.78 -14.01 -10.37
CA ILE A 171 -14.18 -13.99 -10.76
C ILE A 171 -14.43 -13.08 -11.97
N SER A 172 -13.53 -12.12 -12.21
CA SER A 172 -13.62 -11.10 -13.25
C SER A 172 -13.02 -11.61 -14.58
N PRO A 173 -13.84 -11.78 -15.64
CA PRO A 173 -13.32 -12.08 -16.98
C PRO A 173 -12.40 -11.00 -17.53
N GLU A 174 -12.63 -9.73 -17.17
CA GLU A 174 -11.73 -8.64 -17.55
C GLU A 174 -10.35 -8.81 -16.90
N CYS A 175 -10.31 -9.07 -15.59
CA CYS A 175 -9.08 -9.31 -14.85
C CYS A 175 -8.25 -10.44 -15.49
N ILE A 176 -8.90 -11.54 -15.86
CA ILE A 176 -8.24 -12.68 -16.51
C ILE A 176 -7.67 -12.31 -17.89
N ARG A 177 -8.42 -11.57 -18.71
CA ARG A 177 -7.91 -11.05 -19.99
C ARG A 177 -6.64 -10.21 -19.78
N GLN A 178 -6.67 -9.37 -18.76
CA GLN A 178 -5.58 -8.49 -18.38
C GLN A 178 -4.35 -9.25 -17.84
N VAL A 179 -4.55 -10.31 -17.05
CA VAL A 179 -3.48 -11.22 -16.60
C VAL A 179 -2.72 -11.78 -17.81
N ASP A 180 -3.45 -12.20 -18.85
CA ASP A 180 -2.84 -12.75 -20.06
C ASP A 180 -2.01 -11.71 -20.81
N GLU A 181 -2.53 -10.50 -20.98
CA GLU A 181 -1.82 -9.39 -21.63
C GLU A 181 -0.53 -9.01 -20.87
N VAL A 182 -0.57 -8.98 -19.54
CA VAL A 182 0.62 -8.70 -18.72
C VAL A 182 1.63 -9.84 -18.82
N ALA A 183 1.17 -11.10 -18.75
CA ALA A 183 2.06 -12.25 -18.86
C ALA A 183 2.75 -12.34 -20.24
N GLU A 184 2.03 -12.00 -21.32
CA GLU A 184 2.58 -11.89 -22.67
C GLU A 184 3.63 -10.77 -22.76
N LYS A 185 3.28 -9.57 -22.29
CA LYS A 185 4.19 -8.40 -22.27
C LYS A 185 5.53 -8.72 -21.60
N TRP A 186 5.52 -9.53 -20.54
CA TRP A 186 6.70 -9.88 -19.76
C TRP A 186 7.32 -11.23 -20.11
N GLY A 187 6.83 -11.89 -21.16
CA GLY A 187 7.41 -13.12 -21.70
C GLY A 187 7.34 -14.31 -20.74
N VAL A 188 6.26 -14.42 -19.96
CA VAL A 188 6.02 -15.52 -19.01
C VAL A 188 4.68 -16.21 -19.22
N LYS A 189 4.03 -15.99 -20.37
CA LYS A 189 2.71 -16.53 -20.67
C LYS A 189 2.66 -18.06 -20.65
N ASP A 190 3.77 -18.71 -20.97
CA ASP A 190 3.95 -20.18 -20.91
C ASP A 190 3.83 -20.74 -19.48
N LYS A 191 4.02 -19.90 -18.46
CA LYS A 191 3.94 -20.28 -17.04
C LYS A 191 2.66 -19.81 -16.34
N VAL A 192 1.76 -19.11 -17.04
CA VAL A 192 0.54 -18.53 -16.46
C VAL A 192 -0.71 -19.14 -17.10
N HIS A 193 -1.41 -19.96 -16.32
CA HIS A 193 -2.66 -20.63 -16.67
C HIS A 193 -3.84 -19.90 -16.03
N SER A 194 -4.50 -19.04 -16.79
CA SER A 194 -5.57 -18.18 -16.30
C SER A 194 -6.95 -18.81 -16.47
N ALA A 195 -7.83 -18.63 -15.49
CA ALA A 195 -9.20 -19.14 -15.51
C ALA A 195 -10.17 -18.20 -14.79
N VAL A 196 -11.37 -18.05 -15.35
CA VAL A 196 -12.45 -17.35 -14.65
C VAL A 196 -13.14 -18.32 -13.70
N GLY A 197 -13.27 -17.97 -12.42
CA GLY A 197 -13.96 -18.81 -11.45
C GLY A 197 -14.20 -18.14 -10.10
N ASN A 198 -15.01 -18.79 -9.27
CA ASN A 198 -15.35 -18.30 -7.94
C ASN A 198 -14.41 -18.92 -6.89
N ALA A 199 -13.77 -18.09 -6.07
CA ALA A 199 -12.90 -18.54 -4.99
C ALA A 199 -13.56 -19.49 -3.97
N GLN A 200 -14.89 -19.41 -3.82
CA GLN A 200 -15.67 -20.28 -2.93
C GLN A 200 -16.06 -21.61 -3.57
N ASP A 201 -15.66 -21.84 -4.83
CA ASP A 201 -15.98 -23.01 -5.63
C ASP A 201 -14.82 -23.36 -6.58
N LEU A 202 -13.90 -24.19 -6.09
CA LEU A 202 -12.71 -24.61 -6.81
C LEU A 202 -12.87 -26.02 -7.40
N ARG A 203 -14.11 -26.43 -7.72
CA ARG A 203 -14.45 -27.80 -8.19
C ARG A 203 -13.73 -28.24 -9.46
N PHE A 204 -13.16 -27.30 -10.22
CA PHE A 204 -12.37 -27.61 -11.41
C PHE A 204 -11.00 -28.22 -11.10
N TYR A 205 -10.48 -27.97 -9.89
CA TYR A 205 -9.20 -28.47 -9.44
C TYR A 205 -9.36 -29.70 -8.54
N LYS A 206 -8.42 -30.62 -8.68
CA LYS A 206 -8.35 -31.85 -7.89
C LYS A 206 -7.83 -31.55 -6.49
N ASP A 207 -8.08 -32.48 -5.58
CA ASP A 207 -7.54 -32.38 -4.24
C ASP A 207 -6.00 -32.51 -4.28
N ASN A 208 -5.29 -31.62 -3.59
CA ASN A 208 -3.83 -31.54 -3.56
C ASN A 208 -3.18 -31.46 -4.96
N GLU A 209 -3.77 -30.70 -5.87
CA GLU A 209 -3.23 -30.41 -7.20
C GLU A 209 -2.06 -29.40 -7.14
N PHE A 210 -2.05 -28.52 -6.14
CA PHE A 210 -1.06 -27.46 -6.00
C PHE A 210 -0.12 -27.68 -4.81
N ASP A 211 1.13 -27.23 -4.94
CA ASP A 211 2.09 -27.24 -3.83
C ASP A 211 1.73 -26.15 -2.80
N ALA A 212 1.09 -25.06 -3.27
CA ALA A 212 0.61 -23.97 -2.44
C ALA A 212 -0.59 -23.26 -3.08
N VAL A 213 -1.44 -22.70 -2.22
CA VAL A 213 -2.55 -21.82 -2.60
C VAL A 213 -2.36 -20.45 -1.94
N ILE A 214 -2.51 -19.39 -2.74
CA ILE A 214 -2.43 -18.00 -2.29
C ILE A 214 -3.83 -17.39 -2.33
N GLN A 215 -4.23 -16.77 -1.22
CA GLN A 215 -5.48 -16.01 -1.08
C GLN A 215 -5.15 -14.62 -0.53
N GLY A 216 -4.48 -13.79 -1.34
CA GLY A 216 -4.00 -12.47 -0.93
C GLY A 216 -5.05 -11.39 -1.08
N GLU A 217 -5.43 -10.71 0.01
CA GLU A 217 -6.44 -9.62 0.01
C GLU A 217 -7.80 -10.07 -0.58
N LEU A 218 -8.14 -11.34 -0.45
CA LEU A 218 -9.37 -11.93 -1.01
C LEU A 218 -10.53 -11.93 -0.02
N TRP A 219 -10.27 -12.28 1.25
CA TRP A 219 -11.31 -12.64 2.22
C TRP A 219 -12.25 -11.48 2.56
N GLU A 220 -11.75 -10.25 2.55
CA GLU A 220 -12.54 -9.03 2.74
C GLU A 220 -13.55 -8.75 1.62
N HIS A 221 -13.45 -9.46 0.49
CA HIS A 221 -14.24 -9.23 -0.70
C HIS A 221 -15.27 -10.32 -1.00
N ILE A 222 -15.26 -11.43 -0.24
CA ILE A 222 -16.13 -12.58 -0.46
C ILE A 222 -17.12 -12.77 0.70
N LEU A 223 -18.26 -13.41 0.41
CA LEU A 223 -19.34 -13.58 1.37
C LEU A 223 -19.05 -14.64 2.43
N ASP A 224 -18.52 -15.79 1.98
CA ASP A 224 -18.18 -16.92 2.84
C ASP A 224 -16.66 -17.19 2.74
N PRO A 225 -15.85 -16.45 3.54
CA PRO A 225 -14.41 -16.64 3.56
C PRO A 225 -14.02 -18.03 4.08
N GLU A 226 -14.82 -18.63 4.97
CA GLU A 226 -14.56 -19.98 5.48
C GLU A 226 -14.65 -21.01 4.35
N LYS A 227 -15.63 -20.86 3.45
CA LYS A 227 -15.76 -21.73 2.27
C LYS A 227 -14.56 -21.58 1.33
N ALA A 228 -14.08 -20.36 1.07
CA ALA A 228 -12.88 -20.16 0.24
C ALA A 228 -11.61 -20.73 0.89
N ILE A 229 -11.44 -20.58 2.21
CA ILE A 229 -10.33 -21.21 2.94
C ILE A 229 -10.43 -22.73 2.84
N SER A 230 -11.62 -23.30 3.03
CA SER A 230 -11.84 -24.74 2.92
C SER A 230 -11.55 -25.28 1.52
N GLU A 231 -11.94 -24.57 0.47
CA GLU A 231 -11.59 -24.97 -0.90
C GLU A 231 -10.09 -24.83 -1.16
N GLY A 232 -9.44 -23.77 -0.67
CA GLY A 232 -8.00 -23.57 -0.80
C GLY A 232 -7.15 -24.59 -0.04
N LEU A 233 -7.65 -25.15 1.07
CA LEU A 233 -7.01 -26.25 1.79
C LEU A 233 -7.23 -27.62 1.12
N ARG A 234 -8.27 -27.73 0.28
CA ARG A 234 -8.61 -28.97 -0.42
C ARG A 234 -7.71 -29.18 -1.63
N VAL A 235 -7.54 -28.14 -2.45
CA VAL A 235 -6.84 -28.18 -3.75
C VAL A 235 -5.34 -28.10 -3.63
#